data_AF-A0A3C0UN51-F1
#
_entry.id   AF-A0A3C0UN51-F1
#
_cell.length_a   1.000
_cell.length_b   1.000
_cell.length_c   1.000
_cell.angle_alpha   90.00
_cell.angle_beta   90.00
_cell.angle_gamma   90.00
#
_symmetry.space_group_name_H-M   'P 1'
#
loop_
_entity.id
_entity.type
_entity.pdbx_description
1 polymer ?
#
loop_
_entity_poly.entity_id
_entity_poly.type
_entity_poly.pdbx_seq_one_letter_code
_entity_poly.pdbx_strand_id
1 'polypeptide(L)'
;MMKTIAEKIRLLRLEKGFSQENVADMLGISTTAYGDIERGKTDLTLSRLQSIAHVFSTSLGHLMGEEDAITSQIQQLELEKLKMENEKLRLENQLLKEKLAGRIIVDLLRERTQVPAERQRIGF
;
A
#
# COMPACT_ATOMS: atom_id res chain seq x y z
N MET A 1 9.43 -3.91 11.01
CA MET A 1 10.59 -3.61 11.86
C MET A 1 11.15 -2.28 11.38
N MET A 2 11.48 -1.35 12.27
CA MET A 2 12.01 -0.04 11.88
C MET A 2 13.44 -0.24 11.35
N LYS A 3 13.72 0.19 10.12
CA LYS A 3 15.06 0.05 9.53
C LYS A 3 16.03 0.95 10.28
N THR A 4 17.18 0.42 10.69
CA THR A 4 18.23 1.24 11.32
C THR A 4 18.88 2.16 10.28
N ILE A 5 19.52 3.25 10.74
CA ILE A 5 20.29 4.13 9.84
C ILE A 5 21.38 3.33 9.09
N ALA A 6 22.03 2.39 9.76
CA ALA A 6 23.03 1.51 9.16
C ALA A 6 22.46 0.66 8.00
N GLU A 7 21.28 0.07 8.19
CA GLU A 7 20.59 -0.66 7.12
C GLU A 7 20.18 0.26 5.97
N LYS A 8 19.73 1.48 6.24
CA LYS A 8 19.37 2.43 5.19
C LYS A 8 20.57 2.83 4.33
N ILE A 9 21.71 3.10 4.97
CA ILE A 9 22.98 3.37 4.27
C ILE A 9 23.32 2.21 3.34
N ARG A 10 23.22 0.97 3.84
CA ARG A 10 23.44 -0.24 3.04
C ARG A 10 22.48 -0.36 1.86
N LEU A 11 21.19 -0.10 2.08
CA LEU A 11 20.17 -0.18 1.04
C LEU A 11 20.38 0.87 -0.05
N LEU A 12 20.64 2.13 0.34
CA LEU A 12 20.96 3.20 -0.61
C LEU A 12 22.19 2.87 -1.46
N ARG A 13 23.24 2.31 -0.83
CA ARG A 13 24.42 1.84 -1.57
C ARG A 13 24.05 0.81 -2.63
N LEU A 14 23.25 -0.19 -2.26
CA LEU A 14 22.84 -1.26 -3.17
C LEU A 14 21.94 -0.75 -4.29
N GLU A 15 21.03 0.18 -3.99
CA GLU A 15 20.16 0.82 -4.99
C GLU A 15 20.95 1.61 -6.03
N LYS A 16 22.04 2.26 -5.61
CA LYS A 16 22.97 2.97 -6.51
C LYS A 16 23.96 2.03 -7.22
N GLY A 17 23.97 0.73 -6.90
CA GLY A 17 24.87 -0.24 -7.50
C GLY A 17 26.34 -0.10 -7.07
N PHE A 18 26.61 0.57 -5.94
CA PHE A 18 27.98 0.82 -5.48
C PHE A 18 28.54 -0.33 -4.64
N SER A 19 29.82 -0.62 -4.78
CA SER A 19 30.55 -1.47 -3.85
C SER A 19 30.84 -0.73 -2.53
N GLN A 20 31.18 -1.47 -1.46
CA GLN A 20 31.62 -0.83 -0.20
C GLN A 20 32.89 -0.01 -0.40
N GLU A 21 33.79 -0.45 -1.28
CA GLU A 21 35.02 0.25 -1.63
C GLU A 21 34.71 1.58 -2.33
N ASN A 22 33.80 1.59 -3.30
CA ASN A 22 33.41 2.83 -3.99
C ASN A 22 32.93 3.91 -3.01
N VAL A 23 32.07 3.54 -2.06
CA VAL A 23 31.54 4.50 -1.08
C VAL A 23 32.59 4.91 -0.05
N ALA A 24 33.46 3.99 0.35
CA ALA A 24 34.57 4.30 1.24
C ALA A 24 35.51 5.34 0.61
N ASP A 25 35.85 5.18 -0.68
CA ASP A 25 36.67 6.12 -1.44
C ASP A 25 36.00 7.49 -1.55
N MET A 26 34.71 7.53 -1.90
CA MET A 26 33.94 8.79 -1.96
C MET A 26 33.85 9.52 -0.61
N LEU A 27 33.90 8.78 0.50
CA LEU A 27 33.86 9.32 1.86
C LEU A 27 35.24 9.61 2.46
N GLY A 28 36.32 9.24 1.75
CA GLY A 28 37.69 9.35 2.23
C GLY A 28 37.97 8.51 3.48
N ILE A 29 37.40 7.31 3.58
CA ILE A 29 37.60 6.38 4.71
C ILE A 29 38.01 4.99 4.21
N SER A 30 38.44 4.12 5.12
CA SER A 30 38.74 2.73 4.74
C SER A 30 37.47 1.94 4.46
N THR A 31 37.56 0.96 3.55
CA THR A 31 36.47 0.01 3.25
C THR A 31 35.97 -0.71 4.49
N THR A 32 36.89 -1.05 5.42
CA THR A 32 36.53 -1.66 6.71
C THR A 32 35.69 -0.72 7.56
N ALA A 33 36.08 0.56 7.68
CA ALA A 33 35.32 1.55 8.43
C ALA A 33 33.93 1.76 7.84
N TYR A 34 33.82 1.83 6.51
CA TYR A 34 32.50 1.88 5.85
C TYR A 34 31.67 0.60 6.11
N GLY A 35 32.30 -0.57 6.09
CA GLY A 35 31.65 -1.83 6.43
C GLY A 35 31.16 -1.89 7.89
N ASP A 36 31.88 -1.28 8.83
CA ASP A 36 31.46 -1.18 10.23
C ASP A 36 30.27 -0.23 10.41
N ILE A 37 30.19 0.84 9.61
CA ILE A 37 29.01 1.71 9.54
C ILE A 37 27.79 0.91 9.11
N GLU A 38 27.86 0.12 8.02
CA GLU A 38 26.72 -0.67 7.54
C GLU A 38 26.29 -1.78 8.51
N ARG A 39 27.20 -2.22 9.40
CA ARG A 39 26.91 -3.19 10.46
C ARG A 39 26.43 -2.55 11.76
N GLY A 40 26.38 -1.22 11.83
CA GLY A 40 26.00 -0.49 13.04
C GLY A 40 27.01 -0.59 14.18
N LYS A 41 28.28 -0.88 13.88
CA LYS A 41 29.37 -0.95 14.88
C LYS A 41 30.02 0.41 15.16
N THR A 42 29.72 1.40 14.33
CA THR A 42 30.28 2.75 14.44
C THR A 42 29.17 3.74 14.75
N ASP A 43 29.33 4.50 15.83
CA ASP A 43 28.46 5.64 16.10
C ASP A 43 28.78 6.77 15.11
N LEU A 44 27.75 7.21 14.39
CA LEU A 44 27.88 8.23 13.36
C LEU A 44 27.65 9.62 13.94
N THR A 45 28.57 10.54 13.66
CA THR A 45 28.35 11.96 13.93
C THR A 45 27.39 12.56 12.89
N LEU A 46 26.75 13.68 13.25
CA LEU A 46 25.89 14.43 12.33
C LEU A 46 26.62 14.83 11.04
N SER A 47 27.87 15.30 11.15
CA SER A 47 28.68 15.66 10.00
C SER A 47 28.93 14.46 9.07
N ARG A 48 29.20 13.28 9.62
CA ARG A 48 29.39 12.06 8.81
C ARG A 48 28.09 11.65 8.13
N LEU A 49 26.96 11.73 8.81
CA LEU A 49 25.64 11.48 8.21
C LEU A 49 25.36 12.43 7.05
N GLN A 50 25.70 13.72 7.18
CA GLN A 50 25.58 14.69 6.09
C GLN A 50 26.47 14.34 4.90
N SER A 51 27.73 13.94 5.12
CA SER A 51 28.61 13.49 4.03
C SER A 51 28.04 12.26 3.32
N ILE A 52 27.50 11.30 4.06
CA ILE A 52 26.87 10.10 3.50
C ILE A 52 25.62 10.46 2.69
N ALA A 53 24.77 11.34 3.21
CA ALA A 53 23.60 11.83 2.49
C ALA A 53 24.00 12.52 1.17
N HIS A 54 25.09 13.29 1.18
CA HIS A 54 25.63 13.92 -0.02
C HIS A 54 26.10 12.90 -1.06
N VAL A 55 26.87 11.88 -0.65
CA VAL A 55 27.34 10.80 -1.54
C VAL A 55 26.18 10.09 -2.23
N PHE A 56 25.07 9.86 -1.52
CA PHE A 56 23.88 9.22 -2.10
C PHE A 56 22.89 10.19 -2.76
N SER A 57 23.19 11.49 -2.76
CA SER A 57 22.29 12.55 -3.27
C SER A 57 20.89 12.48 -2.63
N THR A 58 20.84 12.31 -1.32
CA THR A 58 19.60 12.25 -0.53
C THR A 58 19.59 13.29 0.58
N SER A 59 18.44 13.50 1.21
CA SER A 59 18.31 14.39 2.37
C SER A 59 18.71 13.67 3.66
N LEU A 60 19.16 14.43 4.67
CA LEU A 60 19.44 13.87 5.99
C LEU A 60 18.15 13.30 6.62
N GLY A 61 17.01 13.97 6.45
CA GLY A 61 15.71 13.52 6.95
C GLY A 61 15.29 12.17 6.35
N HIS A 62 15.55 11.95 5.06
CA HIS A 62 15.34 10.66 4.40
C HIS A 62 16.21 9.56 5.01
N LEU A 63 17.51 9.83 5.18
CA LEU A 63 18.46 8.90 5.80
C LEU A 63 18.05 8.55 7.25
N MET A 64 17.49 9.51 7.99
CA MET A 64 17.00 9.34 9.36
C MET A 64 15.60 8.73 9.43
N GLY A 65 14.82 8.74 8.36
CA GLY A 65 13.48 8.13 8.27
C GLY A 65 12.30 8.99 8.57
N GLU A 66 12.45 10.31 8.50
CA GLU A 66 11.32 11.24 8.62
C GLU A 66 10.32 11.05 7.47
N GLU A 67 10.79 10.81 6.25
CA GLU A 67 9.93 10.57 5.08
C GLU A 67 9.19 9.22 5.12
N ASP A 68 9.76 8.20 5.79
CA ASP A 68 9.13 6.88 5.92
C ASP A 68 7.88 6.93 6.79
N ALA A 69 7.88 7.78 7.83
CA ALA A 69 6.74 7.94 8.73
C ALA A 69 5.55 8.57 8.01
N ILE A 70 5.80 9.64 7.23
CA ILE A 70 4.76 10.31 6.44
C ILE A 70 4.20 9.36 5.38
N THR A 71 5.08 8.66 4.66
CA THR A 71 4.68 7.69 3.62
C THR A 71 3.84 6.56 4.21
N SER A 72 4.26 6.02 5.37
CA SER A 72 3.51 4.97 6.06
C SER A 72 2.13 5.45 6.51
N GLN A 73 2.03 6.69 6.99
CA GLN A 73 0.75 7.26 7.41
C GLN A 73 -0.20 7.45 6.22
N ILE A 74 0.30 7.92 5.08
CA ILE A 74 -0.47 8.06 3.84
C ILE A 74 -0.98 6.69 3.39
N GLN A 75 -0.11 5.67 3.36
CA GLN A 75 -0.48 4.31 2.99
C GLN A 75 -1.55 3.71 3.92
N GLN A 76 -1.47 4.01 5.22
CA GLN A 76 -2.49 3.57 6.19
C GLN A 76 -3.85 4.22 5.91
N LEU A 77 -3.88 5.52 5.67
CA LEU A 77 -5.12 6.25 5.35
C LEU A 77 -5.74 5.75 4.04
N GLU A 78 -4.92 5.46 3.04
CA GLU A 78 -5.40 4.93 1.75
C GLU A 78 -5.96 3.51 1.89
N LEU A 79 -5.31 2.66 2.70
CA LEU A 79 -5.82 1.34 3.03
C LEU A 79 -7.17 1.40 3.78
N GLU A 80 -7.31 2.33 4.72
CA GLU A 80 -8.55 2.54 5.46
C GLU A 80 -9.69 2.99 4.53
N LYS A 81 -9.41 3.94 3.63
CA LYS A 81 -10.35 4.38 2.59
C LYS A 81 -10.83 3.22 1.71
N LEU A 82 -9.90 2.38 1.23
CA LEU A 82 -10.23 1.22 0.41
C LEU A 82 -11.09 0.19 1.15
N LYS A 83 -10.85 -0.01 2.45
CA LYS A 83 -11.67 -0.89 3.29
C LYS A 83 -13.10 -0.38 3.42
N MET A 84 -13.26 0.91 3.71
CA MET A 84 -14.58 1.54 3.81
C MET A 84 -15.36 1.44 2.49
N GLU A 85 -14.68 1.70 1.36
CA GLU A 85 -15.31 1.58 0.04
C GLU A 85 -15.72 0.14 -0.29
N ASN A 86 -14.88 -0.84 0.05
CA ASN A 86 -15.24 -2.26 -0.10
C ASN A 86 -16.46 -2.64 0.74
N GLU A 87 -16.52 -2.18 1.99
CA GLU A 87 -17.66 -2.45 2.87
C GLU A 87 -18.95 -1.82 2.32
N LYS A 88 -18.87 -0.56 1.85
CA LYS A 88 -19.99 0.11 1.19
C LYS A 88 -20.47 -0.69 -0.03
N LEU A 89 -19.56 -1.12 -0.88
CA LEU A 89 -19.89 -1.94 -2.07
C LEU A 89 -20.52 -3.27 -1.69
N ARG A 90 -20.09 -3.90 -0.58
CA ARG A 90 -20.71 -5.14 -0.09
C ARG A 90 -22.15 -4.91 0.35
N LEU A 91 -22.41 -3.84 1.09
CA LEU A 91 -23.76 -3.48 1.55
C LEU A 91 -24.67 -3.14 0.36
N GLU A 92 -24.17 -2.38 -0.61
CA GLU A 92 -24.93 -2.04 -1.82
C GLU A 92 -25.27 -3.29 -2.63
N ASN A 93 -24.30 -4.20 -2.82
CA ASN A 93 -24.54 -5.48 -3.48
C ASN A 93 -25.59 -6.33 -2.75
N GLN A 94 -25.57 -6.35 -1.42
CA GLN A 94 -26.57 -7.06 -0.63
C GLN A 94 -27.96 -6.46 -0.83
N LEU A 95 -28.08 -5.14 -0.73
CA LEU A 95 -29.35 -4.44 -0.93
C LEU A 95 -29.92 -4.67 -2.34
N LEU A 96 -29.05 -4.65 -3.37
CA LEU A 96 -29.46 -4.93 -4.75
C LEU A 96 -29.98 -6.37 -4.91
N LYS A 97 -29.34 -7.35 -4.26
CA LYS A 97 -29.82 -8.75 -4.24
C LYS A 97 -31.19 -8.86 -3.59
N GLU A 98 -31.42 -8.21 -2.46
CA GLU A 98 -32.72 -8.21 -1.77
C GLU A 98 -33.81 -7.55 -2.63
N LYS A 99 -33.52 -6.40 -3.24
CA LYS A 99 -34.44 -5.72 -4.17
C LYS A 99 -34.79 -6.59 -5.37
N LEU A 100 -33.79 -7.27 -5.95
CA LEU A 100 -34.00 -8.17 -7.08
C LEU A 100 -34.86 -9.37 -6.68
N ALA A 101 -34.59 -9.99 -5.52
CA ALA A 101 -35.40 -11.09 -5.01
C ALA A 101 -36.86 -10.67 -4.79
N GLY A 102 -37.08 -9.50 -4.18
CA GLY A 102 -38.43 -8.94 -4.01
C GLY A 102 -39.12 -8.68 -5.35
N ARG A 103 -38.40 -8.16 -6.34
CA ARG A 103 -38.95 -7.93 -7.69
C ARG A 103 -39.38 -9.23 -8.37
N ILE A 104 -38.54 -10.26 -8.31
CA ILE A 104 -38.84 -11.59 -8.87
C ILE A 104 -40.11 -12.16 -8.24
N ILE A 105 -40.26 -12.06 -6.91
CA ILE A 105 -41.46 -12.54 -6.20
C ILE A 105 -42.71 -11.83 -6.73
N VAL A 106 -42.68 -10.50 -6.87
CA VAL A 106 -43.81 -9.72 -7.37
C VAL A 106 -44.18 -10.13 -8.80
N ASP A 107 -43.19 -10.29 -9.68
CA ASP A 107 -43.41 -10.68 -11.08
C ASP A 107 -44.03 -12.11 -11.15
N LEU A 108 -43.53 -13.07 -10.36
CA LEU A 108 -44.10 -14.43 -10.27
C LEU A 108 -45.55 -14.45 -9.75
N LEU A 109 -45.87 -13.61 -8.75
CA LEU A 109 -47.24 -13.51 -8.24
C LEU A 109 -48.20 -12.91 -9.28
N ARG A 110 -47.73 -11.93 -10.07
CA ARG A 110 -48.51 -11.33 -11.15
C ARG A 110 -48.85 -12.35 -12.24
N GLU A 111 -47.91 -13.21 -12.62
CA GLU A 111 -48.16 -14.29 -13.59
C GLU A 111 -49.19 -15.31 -13.09
N ARG A 112 -49.19 -15.65 -11.79
CA ARG A 112 -50.15 -16.59 -11.20
C ARG A 112 -51.54 -16.00 -10.95
N THR A 113 -51.66 -14.68 -10.81
CA THR A 113 -52.93 -14.00 -10.56
C THR A 113 -53.68 -13.61 -11.83
N GLN A 114 -53.00 -13.62 -12.98
CA GLN A 114 -53.68 -13.62 -14.27
C GLN A 114 -54.35 -14.99 -14.48
N VAL A 115 -55.61 -15.09 -14.07
CA VAL A 115 -56.48 -16.24 -14.40
C VAL A 115 -56.57 -16.33 -15.93
N PRO A 116 -56.30 -17.50 -16.57
CA PRO A 116 -56.56 -17.64 -17.98
C PRO A 116 -58.05 -17.43 -18.20
N ALA A 117 -58.40 -16.43 -19.02
CA ALA A 117 -59.78 -16.12 -19.36
C ALA A 117 -60.49 -17.42 -19.77
N GLU A 118 -61.56 -17.78 -19.06
CA GLU A 118 -62.42 -18.91 -19.38
C GLU A 118 -62.79 -18.82 -20.87
N ARG A 119 -62.33 -19.78 -21.67
CA ARG A 119 -62.74 -19.86 -23.07
C ARG A 119 -64.21 -20.27 -23.11
N GLN A 120 -65.11 -19.31 -23.28
CA GLN A 120 -66.50 -19.62 -23.60
C GLN A 120 -66.54 -20.44 -24.89
N ARG A 121 -67.13 -21.64 -24.80
CA ARG A 121 -67.43 -22.44 -26.00
C ARG A 121 -68.49 -21.69 -26.80
N ILE A 122 -68.09 -21.13 -27.94
CA ILE A 122 -69.01 -20.77 -29.01
C ILE A 122 -69.61 -22.07 -29.55
N GLY A 123 -70.84 -22.36 -29.13
CA GLY A 123 -71.65 -23.43 -29.70
C GLY A 123 -72.07 -23.03 -31.12
N PHE A 124 -71.91 -23.99 -32.04
CA PHE A 124 -72.43 -23.92 -33.40
C PHE A 124 -73.93 -24.23 -33.42
#